data_AF-X1GLJ8-F1
#
_entry.id   AF-X1GLJ8-F1
#
_cell.length_a   1.000
_cell.length_b   1.000
_cell.length_c   1.000
_cell.angle_alpha   90.00
_cell.angle_beta   90.00
_cell.angle_gamma   90.00
#
_symmetry.space_group_name_H-M   'P 1'
#
loop_
_entity.id
_entity.type
_entity.pdbx_description
1 polymer ?
#
loop_
_entity_poly.entity_id
_entity_poly.type
_entity_poly.pdbx_seq_one_letter_code
_entity_poly.pdbx_strand_id
1 'polypeptide(L)' 'GTIGAGQDHEFISSGQFDLNKVGKYTTWIELQMGSQDNPEMVDLYIGDLCTVSVPEYKGSIARKELEYDETRGAIPVY' A
#
# COMPACT_ATOMS: atom_id res chain seq x y z
N GLY A 1 -12.33 19.73 -9.63
CA GLY A 1 -12.97 20.86 -10.32
C GLY A 1 -11.99 22.02 -10.36
N THR A 2 -12.14 23.02 -11.24
CA THR A 2 -11.22 24.17 -11.25
C THR A 2 -11.62 25.19 -10.18
N ILE A 3 -10.71 25.58 -9.28
CA ILE A 3 -11.00 26.53 -8.19
C ILE A 3 -10.52 27.97 -8.45
N GLY A 4 -10.11 28.28 -9.69
CA GLY A 4 -9.59 29.60 -10.04
C GLY A 4 -8.14 29.85 -9.60
N ALA A 5 -7.57 30.97 -10.03
CA ALA A 5 -6.17 31.29 -9.79
C ALA A 5 -5.90 31.77 -8.35
N GLY A 6 -4.77 31.34 -7.78
CA GLY A 6 -4.32 31.77 -6.44
C GLY A 6 -5.12 31.20 -5.28
N GLN A 7 -5.86 30.11 -5.51
CA GLN A 7 -6.59 29.37 -4.48
C GLN A 7 -5.93 28.01 -4.24
N ASP A 8 -5.94 27.56 -2.99
CA ASP A 8 -5.40 26.25 -2.62
C ASP A 8 -6.30 25.14 -3.16
N HIS A 9 -5.78 24.34 -4.09
CA HIS A 9 -6.52 23.23 -4.69
C HIS A 9 -6.14 21.94 -4.01
N GLU A 10 -7.00 21.51 -3.11
CA GLU A 10 -6.87 20.21 -2.49
C GLU A 10 -7.19 19.12 -3.54
N PHE A 11 -6.30 18.12 -3.65
CA PHE A 11 -6.50 16.96 -4.50
C PHE A 11 -7.50 15.99 -3.84
N ILE A 12 -8.73 16.46 -3.60
CA ILE A 12 -9.82 15.67 -3.03
C ILE A 12 -10.47 14.88 -4.17
N SER A 13 -10.13 13.60 -4.26
CA SER A 13 -10.93 12.65 -5.02
C SER A 13 -12.32 12.53 -4.36
N SER A 14 -13.39 12.40 -5.15
CA SER A 14 -14.75 12.16 -4.63
C SER A 14 -14.90 10.81 -3.91
N GLY A 15 -13.81 10.05 -3.78
CA GLY A 15 -13.67 8.88 -2.94
C GLY A 15 -12.28 8.79 -2.29
N GLN A 16 -12.14 7.95 -1.29
CA GLN A 16 -10.86 7.56 -0.72
C GLN A 16 -10.10 6.70 -1.74
N PHE A 17 -8.85 7.04 -2.04
CA PHE A 17 -7.96 6.13 -2.76
C PHE A 17 -7.08 5.40 -1.74
N ASP A 18 -7.24 4.08 -1.67
CA ASP A 18 -6.47 3.24 -0.75
C ASP A 18 -5.22 2.66 -1.43
N LEU A 19 -4.06 2.81 -0.78
CA LEU A 19 -2.78 2.24 -1.22
C LEU A 19 -2.54 0.89 -0.52
N ASN A 20 -3.40 -0.09 -0.80
CA ASN A 20 -3.40 -1.38 -0.06
C ASN A 20 -2.59 -2.50 -0.72
N LYS A 21 -1.99 -2.25 -1.90
CA LYS A 21 -1.18 -3.25 -2.59
C LYS A 21 0.30 -3.00 -2.28
N VAL A 22 1.00 -4.04 -1.85
CA VAL A 22 2.44 -3.98 -1.63
C VAL A 22 3.14 -3.61 -2.94
N GLY A 23 4.04 -2.63 -2.87
CA GLY A 23 4.79 -2.15 -4.02
C GLY A 23 5.12 -0.67 -3.96
N LYS A 24 5.83 -0.22 -5.00
CA LYS A 24 6.19 1.17 -5.20
C LYS A 24 5.05 1.90 -5.92
N TYR A 25 4.61 3.01 -5.37
CA TYR A 25 3.62 3.89 -5.97
C TYR A 25 4.30 5.15 -6.49
N THR A 26 3.88 5.61 -7.66
CA THR A 26 4.36 6.83 -8.31
C THR A 26 3.22 7.83 -8.45
N THR A 27 3.53 9.12 -8.43
CA THR A 27 2.59 10.19 -8.79
C THR A 27 2.80 10.63 -10.22
N TRP A 28 1.70 11.01 -10.85
CA TRP A 28 1.66 11.71 -12.13
C TRP A 28 0.75 12.92 -11.94
N ILE A 29 1.34 14.12 -11.93
CA ILE A 29 0.64 15.36 -11.66
C ILE A 29 0.79 16.26 -12.88
N GLU A 30 -0.33 16.58 -13.52
CA GLU A 30 -0.39 17.51 -14.65
C GLU A 30 -0.95 18.84 -14.18
N LEU A 31 -0.23 19.92 -14.49
CA LEU A 31 -0.82 21.25 -14.46
C LEU A 31 -1.41 21.54 -15.83
N GLN A 32 -2.72 21.74 -15.87
CA GLN A 32 -3.45 22.12 -17.08
C GLN A 32 -4.00 23.54 -16.93
N MET A 33 -3.77 24.39 -17.94
CA MET A 33 -4.21 25.78 -17.99
C MET A 33 -4.93 26.06 -19.31
N GLY A 34 -5.82 27.06 -19.33
CA GLY A 34 -6.55 27.45 -20.54
C GLY A 34 -8.07 27.28 -20.40
N SER A 35 -8.76 27.16 -21.53
CA SER A 35 -10.21 27.00 -21.56
C SER A 35 -10.64 25.62 -21.07
N GLN A 36 -11.81 25.52 -20.43
CA GLN A 36 -12.31 24.23 -19.95
C GLN A 36 -12.51 23.21 -21.08
N ASP A 37 -12.90 23.66 -22.27
CA ASP A 37 -13.15 22.79 -23.42
C ASP A 37 -11.86 22.37 -24.15
N ASN A 38 -10.78 23.12 -23.96
CA ASN A 38 -9.47 22.83 -24.54
C ASN A 38 -8.36 23.31 -23.59
N PRO A 39 -8.07 22.53 -22.53
CA PRO A 39 -6.98 22.83 -21.62
C PRO A 39 -5.64 22.38 -22.22
N GLU A 40 -4.60 23.16 -21.99
CA GLU A 40 -3.22 22.83 -22.39
C GLU A 40 -2.41 22.37 -21.17
N MET A 41 -1.60 21.33 -21.36
CA MET A 41 -0.63 20.88 -20.35
C MET A 41 0.57 21.82 -20.35
N VAL A 42 0.82 22.44 -19.20
CA VAL A 42 1.84 23.48 -19.03
C VAL A 42 2.95 23.07 -18.07
N ASP A 43 2.68 22.07 -17.23
CA ASP A 43 3.70 21.45 -16.38
C ASP A 43 3.34 19.98 -16.11
N LEU A 44 4.36 19.17 -15.85
CA LEU A 44 4.25 17.75 -15.56
C LEU A 44 5.26 17.35 -14.49
N TYR A 45 4.76 16.81 -13.39
CA TYR A 45 5.58 16.18 -12.36
C TYR A 45 5.31 14.68 -12.32
N ILE A 46 6.38 13.89 -12.48
CA ILE A 46 6.37 12.44 -12.31
C ILE A 46 7.39 12.11 -11.21
N GLY A 47 6.93 11.44 -10.15
CA GLY A 47 7.77 11.15 -9.01
C GLY A 47 7.32 9.94 -8.21
N ASP A 48 8.06 9.64 -7.16
CA ASP A 48 7.73 8.58 -6.22
C ASP A 48 6.77 9.12 -5.16
N LEU A 49 5.67 8.40 -4.92
CA LEU A 49 4.73 8.71 -3.85
C LEU A 49 5.19 8.08 -2.53
N CYS A 50 5.24 6.74 -2.53
CA CYS A 50 5.62 5.93 -1.38
C CYS A 50 5.91 4.49 -1.81
N THR A 51 6.40 3.68 -0.88
CA THR A 51 6.47 2.23 -1.03
C THR A 51 5.66 1.58 0.08
N VAL A 52 4.63 0.81 -0.30
CA VAL A 52 3.83 0.04 0.65
C VAL A 52 4.53 -1.30 0.85
N SER A 53 5.00 -1.54 2.07
CA SER A 53 5.59 -2.81 2.48
C SER A 53 4.55 -3.68 3.19
N VAL A 54 4.79 -4.99 3.20
CA VAL A 54 4.07 -5.86 4.14
C VAL A 54 4.36 -5.39 5.58
N PRO A 55 3.37 -5.41 6.49
CA PRO A 55 3.68 -5.22 7.89
C PRO A 55 4.69 -6.29 8.33
N GLU A 56 5.76 -5.86 8.99
CA GLU A 56 6.67 -6.79 9.66
C GLU A 56 5.91 -7.50 10.77
N TYR A 57 5.40 -8.70 10.51
CA TYR A 57 5.01 -9.59 11.58
C TYR A 57 6.30 -10.07 12.25
N LYS A 58 6.72 -9.36 13.32
CA LYS A 58 7.67 -9.88 14.30
C LYS A 58 6.98 -10.99 15.09
N GLY A 59 6.58 -12.05 14.41
CA GLY A 59 6.08 -13.26 15.03
C GLY A 59 7.22 -13.85 15.86
N SER A 60 7.19 -13.62 17.16
CA SER A 60 7.98 -14.44 18.07
C SER A 60 7.25 -15.77 18.20
N ILE A 61 7.97 -16.87 17.96
CA ILE A 61 7.47 -18.19 18.35
C ILE A 61 7.40 -18.17 19.88
N ALA A 62 6.20 -17.99 20.43
CA ALA A 62 6.01 -17.90 21.88
C ALA A 62 6.19 -19.26 22.57
N ARG A 63 5.95 -20.37 21.86
CA ARG A 63 6.06 -21.74 22.38
C ARG A 63 6.49 -22.72 21.27
N LYS A 64 7.41 -23.61 21.61
CA LYS A 64 7.78 -24.79 20.82
C LYS A 64 7.53 -26.01 21.71
N GLU A 65 6.32 -26.55 21.69
CA GLU A 65 5.97 -27.79 22.41
C GLU A 65 5.93 -28.93 21.39
N LEU A 66 6.77 -29.94 21.61
CA LEU A 66 6.69 -31.24 20.94
C LEU A 66 6.15 -32.21 21.99
N GLU A 67 4.86 -32.50 21.93
CA GLU A 67 4.25 -33.50 22.81
C GLU A 67 4.54 -34.89 22.22
N TYR A 68 5.34 -35.67 22.93
CA TYR A 68 5.52 -37.08 22.64
C TYR A 68 4.41 -37.81 23.38
N ASP A 69 3.41 -38.33 22.65
CA ASP A 69 2.40 -39.26 23.18
C ASP A 69 3.15 -40.54 23.59
N GLU A 70 3.55 -40.62 24.86
CA GLU A 70 4.41 -41.66 25.46
C GLU A 70 3.75 -43.05 25.50
N THR A 71 3.06 -43.49 24.44
CA THR A 71 2.71 -44.90 24.24
C THR A 71 3.98 -45.72 24.01
N ARG A 72 4.65 -46.07 25.11
CA ARG A 72 5.82 -46.94 25.15
C ARG A 72 5.37 -48.40 25.30
N GLY A 73 5.49 -49.19 24.24
CA GLY A 73 5.34 -50.65 24.27
C GLY A 73 6.69 -51.35 24.46
N ALA A 74 6.72 -52.48 25.17
CA ALA A 74 7.93 -53.32 25.27
C ALA A 74 8.15 -54.12 23.97
N ILE A 75 9.41 -54.21 23.53
CA ILE A 75 9.85 -54.99 22.36
C ILE A 75 10.69 -56.17 22.88
N PRO A 76 10.51 -57.44 22.44
CA PRO A 76 9.51 -58.02 21.54
C PRO A 76 8.30 -58.65 22.28
N VAL A 77 7.19 -58.83 21.56
CA VAL A 77 5.96 -59.47 22.05
C VAL A 77 5.98 -60.94 21.64
N TYR A 78 5.85 -61.87 22.60
CA TYR A 78 5.76 -63.32 22.39
C TYR A 78 4.33 -63.81 22.59
#